data_AF-A0A927P9N4-F1
#
_entry.id   AF-A0A927P9N4-F1
#
_cell.length_a   1.000
_cell.length_b   1.000
_cell.length_c   1.000
_cell.angle_alpha   90.00
_cell.angle_beta   90.00
_cell.angle_gamma   90.00
#
_symmetry.space_group_name_H-M   'P 1'
#
loop_
_entity.id
_entity.type
_entity.pdbx_description
1 polymer ?
#
loop_
_entity_poly.entity_id
_entity_poly.type
_entity_poly.pdbx_seq_one_letter_code
_entity_poly.pdbx_strand_id
1 'polypeptide(L)'
;MIEFGRTYRDMVTGFEGVCTGMIEWIYGCKQYILSPRAEHAFKKEASSTFFEKQLEEVDAGISDKVEAPVIGEALYFGKECIDKVTRVKGMCIGRYIWLFNCDQYVLEYQPKDDSRETKYNVLDEGRVELVIAPTREVKPEEVKSTRSGGVFLDYPQADTIL
;
A
#
# COMPACT_ATOMS: atom_id res chain seq x y z
N MET A 1 4.92 -0.96 -16.24
CA MET A 1 4.07 -0.03 -15.49
C MET A 1 2.70 -0.65 -15.42
N ILE A 2 2.22 -0.92 -14.20
CA ILE A 2 0.87 -1.47 -13.97
C ILE A 2 -0.11 -0.29 -14.00
N GLU A 3 -1.21 -0.44 -14.71
CA GLU A 3 -2.26 0.56 -14.86
C GLU A 3 -3.47 0.23 -13.99
N PHE A 4 -4.11 1.25 -13.42
CA PHE A 4 -5.33 1.07 -12.65
C PHE A 4 -6.49 0.70 -13.57
N GLY A 5 -7.41 -0.14 -13.08
CA GLY A 5 -8.59 -0.58 -13.82
C GLY A 5 -8.35 -1.73 -14.81
N ARG A 6 -7.10 -2.04 -15.18
CA ARG A 6 -6.79 -3.24 -15.99
C ARG A 6 -6.78 -4.51 -15.15
N THR A 7 -7.00 -5.65 -15.81
CA THR A 7 -6.93 -6.97 -15.18
C THR A 7 -5.50 -7.51 -15.29
N TYR A 8 -4.98 -7.99 -14.18
CA TYR A 8 -3.68 -8.65 -14.11
C TYR A 8 -3.81 -10.03 -13.48
N ARG A 9 -2.88 -10.91 -13.83
CA ARG A 9 -2.70 -12.19 -13.18
C ARG A 9 -1.35 -12.23 -12.49
N ASP A 10 -1.35 -12.73 -11.27
CA ASP A 10 -0.14 -13.15 -10.60
C ASP A 10 0.43 -14.43 -11.24
N MET A 11 1.64 -14.35 -11.80
CA MET A 11 2.32 -15.50 -12.42
C MET A 11 2.70 -16.62 -11.42
N VAL A 12 2.74 -16.33 -10.12
CA VAL A 12 3.11 -17.30 -9.07
C VAL A 12 1.91 -18.14 -8.63
N THR A 13 0.80 -17.49 -8.28
CA THR A 13 -0.39 -18.18 -7.74
C THR A 13 -1.49 -18.41 -8.78
N GLY A 14 -1.46 -17.69 -9.90
CA GLY A 14 -2.54 -17.65 -10.88
C GLY A 14 -3.72 -16.76 -10.46
N PHE A 15 -3.63 -16.05 -9.33
CA PHE A 15 -4.67 -15.12 -8.89
C PHE A 15 -4.88 -14.03 -9.93
N GLU A 16 -6.13 -13.82 -10.35
CA GLU A 16 -6.50 -12.83 -11.36
C GLU A 16 -7.46 -11.80 -10.77
N GLY A 17 -7.20 -10.52 -11.03
CA GLY A 17 -8.04 -9.44 -10.53
C GLY A 17 -7.78 -8.11 -11.20
N VAL A 18 -8.68 -7.17 -10.95
CA VAL A 18 -8.55 -5.79 -11.43
C VAL A 18 -7.60 -5.02 -10.52
N CYS A 19 -6.63 -4.30 -11.08
CA CYS A 19 -5.78 -3.38 -10.33
C CYS A 19 -6.63 -2.23 -9.79
N THR A 20 -6.87 -2.24 -8.50
CA THR A 20 -7.75 -1.29 -7.80
C THR A 20 -6.99 -0.33 -6.89
N GLY A 21 -5.74 -0.64 -6.61
CA GLY A 21 -4.91 0.16 -5.71
C GLY A 21 -3.43 -0.09 -5.90
N MET A 22 -2.62 0.78 -5.30
CA MET A 22 -1.19 0.62 -5.14
C MET A 22 -0.82 1.05 -3.71
N ILE A 23 0.17 0.39 -3.14
CA ILE A 23 0.85 0.82 -1.92
C ILE A 23 2.26 1.23 -2.29
N GLU A 24 2.64 2.44 -1.93
CA GLU A 24 4.03 2.90 -1.98
C GLU A 24 4.55 3.03 -0.54
N TRP A 25 5.70 2.42 -0.28
CA TRP A 25 6.39 2.50 1.00
C TRP A 25 7.59 3.45 0.93
N ILE A 26 7.90 4.11 2.04
CA ILE A 26 9.07 4.99 2.20
C ILE A 26 10.39 4.31 1.79
N TYR A 27 10.45 2.98 1.90
CA TYR A 27 11.59 2.14 1.51
C TYR A 27 11.79 2.01 -0.02
N GLY A 28 10.95 2.66 -0.83
CA GLY A 28 11.00 2.60 -2.30
C GLY A 28 10.32 1.36 -2.89
N CYS A 29 9.52 0.66 -2.10
CA CYS A 29 8.76 -0.50 -2.54
C CYS A 29 7.36 -0.08 -3.04
N LYS A 30 6.94 -0.62 -4.20
CA LYS A 30 5.59 -0.48 -4.75
C LYS A 30 4.94 -1.85 -4.89
N GLN A 31 3.73 -1.97 -4.36
CA GLN A 31 2.89 -3.16 -4.46
C GLN A 31 1.55 -2.74 -5.05
N TYR A 32 0.93 -3.61 -5.84
CA TYR A 32 -0.34 -3.36 -6.52
C TYR A 32 -1.41 -4.26 -5.94
N ILE A 33 -2.61 -3.72 -5.79
CA ILE A 33 -3.73 -4.38 -5.12
C ILE A 33 -4.71 -4.86 -6.19
N LEU A 34 -4.82 -6.17 -6.33
CA LEU A 34 -5.77 -6.80 -7.23
C LEU A 34 -7.02 -7.18 -6.45
N SER A 35 -8.17 -6.69 -6.91
CA SER A 35 -9.47 -7.10 -6.42
C SER A 35 -10.05 -8.17 -7.35
N PRO A 36 -10.53 -9.32 -6.82
CA PRO A 36 -11.10 -10.36 -7.66
C PRO A 36 -12.40 -9.87 -8.29
N ARG A 37 -12.74 -10.38 -9.48
CA ARG A 37 -14.07 -10.16 -10.06
C ARG A 37 -15.10 -10.94 -9.25
N ALA A 38 -16.31 -10.39 -9.11
CA ALA A 38 -17.38 -10.99 -8.30
C ALA A 38 -17.70 -12.44 -8.71
N GLU A 39 -17.59 -12.76 -9.99
CA GLU A 39 -17.79 -14.09 -10.57
C GLU A 39 -16.73 -15.13 -10.18
N HIS A 40 -15.57 -14.68 -9.69
CA HIS A 40 -14.46 -15.50 -9.22
C HIS A 40 -14.22 -15.36 -7.70
N ALA A 41 -14.97 -14.49 -7.02
CA ALA A 41 -14.83 -14.27 -5.59
C ALA A 41 -15.51 -15.42 -4.80
N PHE A 42 -14.73 -16.37 -4.31
CA PHE A 42 -15.22 -17.34 -3.34
C PHE A 42 -15.45 -16.64 -1.99
N LYS A 43 -16.68 -16.21 -1.69
CA LYS A 43 -17.10 -15.65 -0.39
C LYS A 43 -16.11 -14.61 0.19
N LYS A 44 -16.25 -13.34 -0.21
CA LYS A 44 -15.52 -12.20 0.39
C LYS A 44 -13.99 -12.37 0.41
N GLU A 45 -13.39 -12.78 -0.70
CA GLU A 45 -11.94 -12.66 -0.80
C GLU A 45 -11.54 -11.18 -0.77
N ALA A 46 -10.68 -10.85 0.20
CA ALA A 46 -10.07 -9.54 0.32
C ALA A 46 -9.09 -9.36 -0.85
N SER A 47 -9.00 -8.13 -1.37
CA SER A 47 -8.01 -7.77 -2.37
C SER A 47 -6.61 -8.19 -1.91
N SER A 48 -5.76 -8.64 -2.85
CA SER A 48 -4.40 -9.13 -2.55
C SER A 48 -3.33 -8.22 -3.15
N THR A 49 -2.18 -8.12 -2.48
CA THR A 49 -1.07 -7.25 -2.87
C THR A 49 0.05 -8.01 -3.56
N PHE A 50 0.51 -7.52 -4.71
CA PHE A 50 1.53 -8.16 -5.55
C PHE A 50 2.62 -7.17 -5.99
N PHE A 51 3.81 -7.66 -6.32
CA PHE A 51 4.86 -6.83 -6.91
C PHE A 51 4.67 -6.65 -8.42
N GLU A 52 5.10 -5.52 -8.98
CA GLU A 52 4.99 -5.25 -10.43
C GLU A 52 5.53 -6.38 -11.30
N LYS A 53 6.73 -6.89 -10.98
CA LYS A 53 7.41 -7.92 -11.77
C LYS A 53 6.73 -9.29 -11.71
N GLN A 54 5.74 -9.43 -10.84
CA GLN A 54 5.00 -10.67 -10.62
C GLN A 54 3.70 -10.72 -11.44
N LEU A 55 3.28 -9.57 -11.98
CA LEU A 55 2.00 -9.40 -12.66
C LEU A 55 2.17 -9.47 -14.17
N GLU A 56 1.31 -10.25 -14.81
CA GLU A 56 1.07 -10.23 -16.26
C GLU A 56 -0.27 -9.55 -16.56
N GLU A 57 -0.32 -8.70 -17.59
CA GLU A 57 -1.58 -8.11 -18.04
C GLU A 57 -2.43 -9.16 -18.76
N VAL A 58 -3.72 -9.22 -18.42
CA VAL A 58 -4.68 -10.15 -19.02
C VAL A 58 -5.59 -9.44 -20.02
N ASP A 59 -6.26 -8.38 -19.57
CA ASP A 59 -7.20 -7.60 -20.38
C ASP A 59 -7.37 -6.16 -19.85
N ALA A 60 -8.17 -5.36 -20.57
CA ALA A 60 -8.44 -3.96 -20.24
C ALA A 60 -9.27 -3.75 -18.96
N GLY A 61 -9.89 -4.78 -18.40
CA GLY A 61 -10.72 -4.73 -17.19
C GLY A 61 -11.85 -3.69 -17.29
N ILE A 62 -11.80 -2.71 -16.39
CA ILE A 62 -12.71 -1.56 -16.33
C ILE A 62 -12.02 -0.24 -16.69
N SER A 63 -10.81 -0.28 -17.28
CA SER A 63 -10.01 0.91 -17.57
C SER A 63 -10.71 1.94 -18.47
N ASP A 64 -11.71 1.52 -19.27
CA ASP A 64 -12.56 2.38 -20.09
C ASP A 64 -13.68 3.10 -19.30
N LYS A 65 -13.93 2.66 -18.06
CA LYS A 65 -15.01 3.12 -17.18
C LYS A 65 -14.51 3.89 -15.97
N VAL A 66 -13.20 3.98 -15.79
CA VAL A 66 -12.59 4.65 -14.65
C VAL A 66 -11.49 5.59 -15.10
N GLU A 67 -11.33 6.69 -14.39
CA GLU A 67 -10.17 7.56 -14.56
C GLU A 67 -9.02 7.01 -13.69
N ALA A 68 -7.81 7.01 -14.25
CA ALA A 68 -6.62 6.69 -13.48
C ALA A 68 -6.44 7.72 -12.35
N PRO A 69 -6.06 7.30 -11.14
CA PRO A 69 -5.88 8.23 -10.04
C PRO A 69 -4.71 9.18 -10.30
N VAL A 70 -4.82 10.40 -9.77
CA VAL A 70 -3.77 11.41 -9.84
C VAL A 70 -2.68 11.06 -8.82
N ILE A 71 -1.54 10.56 -9.32
CA ILE A 71 -0.39 10.23 -8.48
C ILE A 71 0.45 11.49 -8.27
N GLY A 72 0.16 12.21 -7.18
CA GLY A 72 0.95 13.37 -6.73
C GLY A 72 2.22 12.98 -5.96
N GLU A 73 2.98 13.99 -5.52
CA GLU A 73 4.15 13.77 -4.66
C GLU A 73 3.77 13.13 -3.32
N ALA A 74 4.62 12.24 -2.80
CA ALA A 74 4.44 11.62 -1.49
C ALA A 74 4.83 12.59 -0.35
N LEU A 75 4.04 13.66 -0.19
CA LEU A 75 4.35 14.83 0.66
C LEU A 75 4.73 14.52 2.11
N TYR A 76 4.18 13.44 2.67
CA TYR A 76 4.34 13.08 4.09
C TYR A 76 5.45 12.07 4.35
N PHE A 77 6.02 11.40 3.34
CA PHE A 77 6.98 10.31 3.58
C PHE A 77 8.15 10.74 4.46
N GLY A 78 8.36 9.96 5.53
CA GLY A 78 9.48 10.17 6.44
C GLY A 78 9.33 11.39 7.33
N LYS A 79 8.17 12.04 7.31
CA LYS A 79 7.84 13.17 8.18
C LYS A 79 6.93 12.73 9.32
N GLU A 80 7.16 13.35 10.46
CA GLU A 80 6.27 13.22 11.61
C GLU A 80 4.92 13.87 11.29
N CYS A 81 3.86 13.08 11.39
CA CYS A 81 2.49 13.50 11.15
C CYS A 81 1.61 13.18 12.37
N ILE A 82 0.46 13.82 12.43
CA ILE A 82 -0.56 13.57 13.44
C ILE A 82 -1.89 13.23 12.77
N ASP A 83 -2.58 12.24 13.33
CA ASP A 83 -3.99 12.00 13.05
C ASP A 83 -4.84 13.11 13.70
N LYS A 84 -5.52 13.92 12.89
CA LYS A 84 -6.36 15.03 13.37
C LYS A 84 -7.51 14.59 14.27
N VAL A 85 -7.97 13.34 14.15
CA VAL A 85 -9.10 12.79 14.90
C VAL A 85 -8.63 12.21 16.23
N THR A 86 -7.70 11.25 16.20
CA THR A 86 -7.28 10.53 17.43
C THR A 86 -6.14 11.23 18.17
N ARG A 87 -5.48 12.20 17.53
CA ARG A 87 -4.27 12.87 18.01
C ARG A 87 -3.07 11.94 18.20
N VAL A 88 -3.10 10.73 17.63
CA VAL A 88 -1.94 9.85 17.54
C VAL A 88 -0.92 10.48 16.61
N LYS A 89 0.31 10.60 17.10
CA LYS A 89 1.47 11.09 16.36
C LYS A 89 2.34 9.92 15.93
N GLY A 90 2.84 9.96 14.70
CA GLY A 90 3.69 8.92 14.15
C GLY A 90 4.48 9.39 12.94
N MET A 91 5.23 8.47 12.35
CA MET A 91 5.98 8.67 11.12
C MET A 91 5.16 8.18 9.93
N CYS A 92 5.03 8.98 8.87
CA CYS A 92 4.36 8.49 7.67
C CYS A 92 5.32 7.61 6.86
N ILE A 93 5.01 6.31 6.77
CA ILE A 93 5.88 5.30 6.16
C ILE A 93 5.32 4.70 4.87
N GLY A 94 4.06 4.99 4.53
CA GLY A 94 3.42 4.43 3.34
C GLY A 94 2.23 5.24 2.86
N ARG A 95 1.83 5.02 1.62
CA ARG A 95 0.68 5.65 0.96
C ARG A 95 -0.04 4.60 0.14
N TYR A 96 -1.32 4.43 0.40
CA TYR A 96 -2.25 3.75 -0.49
C TYR A 96 -2.82 4.78 -1.47
N ILE A 97 -2.83 4.42 -2.75
CA ILE A 97 -3.48 5.15 -3.82
C ILE A 97 -4.49 4.18 -4.41
N TRP A 98 -5.76 4.53 -4.38
CA TRP A 98 -6.84 3.70 -4.88
C TRP A 98 -7.46 4.28 -6.15
N LEU A 99 -8.21 3.44 -6.88
CA LEU A 99 -9.18 3.94 -7.85
C LEU A 99 -10.09 5.01 -7.22
N PHE A 100 -10.59 5.92 -8.05
CA PHE A 100 -11.48 7.01 -7.66
C PHE A 100 -10.81 8.09 -6.79
N ASN A 101 -9.49 8.29 -6.93
CA ASN A 101 -8.72 9.33 -6.24
C ASN A 101 -8.87 9.27 -4.71
N CYS A 102 -8.87 8.07 -4.15
CA CYS A 102 -8.84 7.88 -2.72
C CYS A 102 -7.41 7.60 -2.27
N ASP A 103 -6.85 8.53 -1.51
CA ASP A 103 -5.51 8.45 -0.98
C ASP A 103 -5.53 8.27 0.53
N GLN A 104 -4.74 7.31 1.01
CA GLN A 104 -4.60 7.04 2.43
C GLN A 104 -3.11 6.92 2.77
N TYR A 105 -2.74 7.36 3.96
CA TYR A 105 -1.36 7.31 4.44
C TYR A 105 -1.24 6.36 5.62
N VAL A 106 -0.10 5.69 5.70
CA VAL A 106 0.27 4.77 6.77
C VAL A 106 1.10 5.52 7.79
N LEU A 107 0.52 5.72 8.96
CA LEU A 107 1.18 6.36 10.09
C LEU A 107 1.65 5.30 11.08
N GLU A 108 2.96 5.11 11.16
CA GLU A 108 3.62 4.21 12.12
C GLU A 108 3.89 4.95 13.44
N TYR A 109 3.52 4.35 14.57
CA TYR A 109 3.68 4.96 15.89
C TYR A 109 3.99 3.93 16.96
N GLN A 110 4.66 4.39 18.03
CA GLN A 110 4.78 3.64 19.26
C GLN A 110 3.58 3.95 20.16
N PRO A 111 2.76 2.96 20.54
CA PRO A 111 1.73 3.17 21.56
C PRO A 111 2.36 3.61 22.89
N LYS A 112 1.57 4.29 23.74
CA LYS A 112 2.01 4.73 25.07
C LYS A 112 2.04 3.61 26.12
N ASP A 113 1.67 2.39 25.74
CA ASP A 113 1.81 1.24 26.61
C ASP A 113 3.30 0.83 26.65
N ASP A 114 3.70 0.06 27.67
CA ASP A 114 5.06 -0.49 27.79
C ASP A 114 5.34 -1.58 26.73
N SER A 115 4.47 -1.73 25.72
CA SER A 115 4.75 -2.64 24.61
C SER A 115 5.90 -2.07 23.79
N ARG A 116 6.81 -2.95 23.37
CA ARG A 116 7.82 -2.64 22.34
C ARG A 116 7.26 -2.83 20.93
N GLU A 117 5.94 -2.95 20.80
CA GLU A 117 5.29 -3.21 19.52
C GLU A 117 5.03 -1.90 18.81
N THR A 118 5.56 -1.79 17.60
CA THR A 118 5.19 -0.71 16.69
C THR A 118 3.80 -1.00 16.12
N LYS A 119 2.93 0.02 16.08
CA LYS A 119 1.60 -0.06 15.45
C LYS A 119 1.53 0.88 14.26
N TYR A 120 0.56 0.65 13.38
CA TYR A 120 0.26 1.55 12.28
C TYR A 120 -1.24 1.78 12.12
N ASN A 121 -1.59 2.96 11.61
CA ASN A 121 -2.94 3.29 11.17
C ASN A 121 -2.90 3.65 9.69
N VAL A 122 -3.91 3.22 8.94
CA VAL A 122 -4.19 3.72 7.58
C VAL A 122 -5.23 4.83 7.70
N LEU A 123 -4.89 6.03 7.23
CA LEU A 123 -5.67 7.25 7.44
C LEU A 123 -5.91 7.94 6.10
N ASP A 124 -7.14 8.37 5.82
CA ASP A 124 -7.42 9.17 4.62
C ASP A 124 -6.57 10.45 4.61
N GLU A 125 -6.14 10.91 3.43
CA GLU A 125 -5.29 12.11 3.27
C GLU A 125 -5.80 13.30 4.09
N GLY A 126 -7.10 13.58 4.01
CA GLY A 126 -7.75 14.67 4.73
C GLY A 126 -7.72 14.55 6.27
N ARG A 127 -7.28 13.42 6.83
CA ARG A 127 -7.13 13.18 8.28
C ARG A 127 -5.70 13.39 8.78
N VAL A 128 -4.72 13.44 7.88
CA VAL A 128 -3.29 13.59 8.22
C VAL A 128 -2.88 15.06 8.25
N GLU A 129 -2.04 15.42 9.21
CA GLU A 129 -1.45 16.77 9.32
C GLU A 129 0.04 16.66 9.63
N LEU A 130 0.86 17.50 8.97
CA LEU A 130 2.30 17.60 9.27
C LEU A 130 2.52 18.26 10.63
N VAL A 131 3.45 17.72 11.41
CA VAL A 131 3.91 18.40 12.63
C VAL A 131 4.90 19.50 12.23
N ILE A 132 4.56 20.76 12.54
CA ILE A 132 5.33 21.97 12.14
C ILE A 132 6.74 22.01 12.76
N ALA A 133 6.91 21.42 13.94
CA ALA A 133 8.20 21.26 14.61
C ALA A 133 8.44 19.76 14.90
N PRO A 134 8.81 18.97 13.87
CA PRO A 134 8.96 17.54 14.02
C PRO A 134 10.15 17.23 14.92
N THR A 135 10.03 16.21 15.77
CA THR A 135 11.16 15.77 16.60
C THR A 135 12.16 14.96 15.81
N ARG A 136 11.72 14.40 14.67
CA ARG A 136 12.49 13.55 13.78
C ARG A 136 11.94 13.63 12.35
N GLU A 137 12.85 13.51 11.39
CA GLU A 137 12.56 13.31 9.98
C GLU A 137 13.51 12.21 9.45
N VAL A 138 13.04 11.40 8.51
CA VAL A 138 13.82 10.36 7.84
C VAL A 138 13.67 10.54 6.35
N LYS A 139 14.73 10.86 5.62
CA LYS A 139 14.60 11.01 4.17
C LYS A 139 14.41 9.63 3.53
N PRO A 140 13.56 9.49 2.50
CA PRO A 140 13.40 8.21 1.80
C PRO A 140 14.73 7.59 1.36
N GLU A 141 15.71 8.41 0.97
CA GLU A 141 17.04 7.98 0.52
C GLU A 141 17.85 7.27 1.63
N GLU A 142 17.55 7.54 2.90
CA GLU A 142 18.23 6.91 4.04
C GLU A 142 17.75 5.47 4.29
N VAL A 143 16.56 5.12 3.80
CA VAL A 143 15.90 3.84 4.08
C VAL A 143 15.52 3.05 2.82
N LYS A 144 15.77 3.62 1.64
CA LYS A 144 15.65 2.91 0.37
C LYS A 144 16.65 1.76 0.28
N SER A 145 16.18 0.61 -0.16
CA SER A 145 16.99 -0.58 -0.38
C SER A 145 17.11 -0.91 -1.87
N THR A 146 18.21 -1.56 -2.25
CA THR A 146 18.39 -2.12 -3.61
C THR A 146 17.54 -3.36 -3.86
N ARG A 147 16.98 -3.95 -2.79
CA ARG A 147 16.03 -5.08 -2.85
C ARG A 147 14.63 -4.57 -2.55
N SER A 148 13.63 -5.10 -3.25
CA SER A 148 12.23 -4.87 -2.89
C SER A 148 11.97 -5.40 -1.49
N GLY A 149 11.52 -4.53 -0.58
CA GLY A 149 10.92 -4.94 0.69
C GLY A 149 9.53 -5.54 0.46
N GLY A 150 8.91 -6.13 1.48
CA GLY A 150 7.54 -6.62 1.37
C GLY A 150 6.87 -6.73 2.74
N VAL A 151 5.58 -6.38 2.81
CA VAL A 151 4.73 -6.75 3.94
C VAL A 151 4.30 -8.20 3.70
N PHE A 152 5.15 -9.16 4.07
CA PHE A 152 4.76 -10.56 4.05
C PHE A 152 3.90 -10.84 5.27
N LEU A 153 2.58 -10.78 5.11
CA LEU A 153 1.67 -11.37 6.11
C LEU A 153 1.00 -12.67 5.64
N ASP A 154 0.87 -12.92 4.32
CA ASP A 154 0.02 -14.03 3.85
C ASP A 154 0.60 -14.92 2.74
N TYR A 155 1.90 -14.85 2.40
CA TYR A 155 2.46 -15.96 1.61
C TYR A 155 2.49 -17.20 2.49
N PRO A 156 1.77 -18.30 2.17
CA PRO A 156 2.08 -19.57 2.78
C PRO A 156 3.55 -19.80 2.51
N GLN A 157 4.35 -19.86 3.59
CA GLN A 157 5.70 -20.39 3.47
C GLN A 157 5.49 -21.76 2.84
N ALA A 158 6.03 -21.96 1.65
CA ALA A 158 6.04 -23.27 1.05
C ALA A 158 6.80 -24.14 2.05
N ASP A 159 6.04 -24.88 2.87
CA ASP A 159 6.60 -25.98 3.64
C ASP A 159 7.39 -26.79 2.62
N THR A 160 8.66 -26.92 2.93
CA THR A 160 9.65 -27.56 2.08
C THR A 160 9.09 -28.90 1.62
N ILE A 161 8.63 -28.98 0.38
CA ILE A 161 8.36 -30.26 -0.26
C ILE A 161 9.74 -30.84 -0.57
N LEU A 162 10.21 -31.67 0.36
CA LEU A 162 11.29 -32.62 0.15
C LEU A 162 10.84 -33.73 -0.82
#